data_AF-A0A662U0L4-F1
#
_entry.id   AF-A0A662U0L4-F1
#
_cell.length_a   1.000
_cell.length_b   1.000
_cell.length_c   1.000
_cell.angle_alpha   90.00
_cell.angle_beta   90.00
_cell.angle_gamma   90.00
#
_symmetry.space_group_name_H-M   'P 1'
#
loop_
_entity.id
_entity.type
_entity.pdbx_description
1 polymer ?
#
loop_
_entity_poly.entity_id
_entity_poly.type
_entity_poly.pdbx_seq_one_letter_code
_entity_poly.pdbx_strand_id
1 'polypeptide(L)'
;IHFLKNRIRVLKQHSKDLEKTGMYSEVRLIRDEIYEVQKMIKKLVVTRNILEKVKLKLDTLSDTSEALIILAPALNVLRKIVRDLAKVKPEIAYQISTVKELIYSSLLDLGEFTRVTIEYYVATSYEAKEILEEAKKIAEQKLEEI
;
A
#
# COMPACT_ATOMS: atom_id res chain seq x y z
N ILE A 1 -4.93 -10.10 2.14
CA ILE A 1 -3.56 -10.66 2.26
C ILE A 1 -3.58 -12.18 2.53
N HIS A 2 -4.37 -12.70 3.48
CA HIS A 2 -4.40 -14.13 3.82
C HIS A 2 -4.61 -15.07 2.61
N PHE A 3 -5.59 -14.77 1.74
CA PHE A 3 -5.84 -15.51 0.51
C PHE A 3 -4.62 -15.58 -0.43
N LEU A 4 -3.88 -14.48 -0.59
CA LEU A 4 -2.68 -14.43 -1.44
C LEU A 4 -1.53 -15.27 -0.85
N LYS A 5 -1.38 -15.26 0.49
CA LYS A 5 -0.43 -16.16 1.17
C LYS A 5 -0.80 -17.63 0.94
N ASN A 6 -2.09 -17.96 1.00
CA ASN A 6 -2.55 -19.31 0.71
C ASN A 6 -2.29 -19.69 -0.76
N ARG A 7 -2.51 -18.77 -1.71
CA ARG A 7 -2.17 -18.99 -3.12
C ARG A 7 -0.68 -19.29 -3.32
N ILE A 8 0.22 -18.51 -2.71
CA ILE A 8 1.67 -18.79 -2.74
C ILE A 8 1.97 -20.19 -2.21
N ARG A 9 1.35 -20.60 -1.09
CA ARG A 9 1.55 -21.94 -0.52
C ARG A 9 1.13 -23.04 -1.52
N VAL A 10 -0.03 -22.90 -2.14
CA VAL A 10 -0.52 -23.84 -3.16
C VAL A 10 0.39 -23.89 -4.38
N LEU A 11 0.83 -22.73 -4.89
CA LEU A 11 1.77 -22.64 -6.01
C LEU A 11 3.13 -23.27 -5.68
N LYS A 12 3.68 -23.00 -4.48
CA LYS A 12 4.92 -23.62 -4.00
C LYS A 12 4.79 -25.15 -3.95
N GLN A 13 3.65 -25.67 -3.51
CA GLN A 13 3.41 -27.11 -3.47
C GLN A 13 3.32 -27.70 -4.89
N HIS A 14 2.53 -27.08 -5.76
CA HIS A 14 2.37 -27.53 -7.15
C HIS A 14 3.70 -27.50 -7.91
N SER A 15 4.52 -26.47 -7.71
CA SER A 15 5.87 -26.39 -8.28
C SER A 15 6.75 -27.57 -7.85
N LYS A 16 6.71 -27.98 -6.58
CA LYS A 16 7.49 -29.12 -6.09
C LYS A 16 7.05 -30.44 -6.72
N ASP A 17 5.76 -30.58 -6.98
CA ASP A 17 5.22 -31.79 -7.59
C ASP A 17 5.59 -31.88 -9.07
N LEU A 18 5.60 -30.76 -9.80
CA LEU A 18 6.10 -30.69 -11.19
C LEU A 18 7.62 -30.84 -11.31
N GLU A 19 8.39 -30.37 -10.32
CA GLU A 19 9.84 -30.61 -10.28
C GLU A 19 10.16 -32.11 -10.22
N LYS A 20 9.37 -32.89 -9.47
CA LYS A 20 9.53 -34.36 -9.37
C LYS A 20 9.23 -35.06 -10.70
N THR A 21 8.38 -34.49 -11.54
CA THR A 21 8.01 -35.06 -12.85
C THR A 21 8.91 -34.57 -13.98
N GLY A 22 9.90 -33.71 -13.71
CA GLY A 22 10.83 -33.16 -14.70
C GLY A 22 10.25 -32.07 -15.60
N MET A 23 9.10 -31.49 -15.23
CA MET A 23 8.39 -30.46 -16.01
C MET A 23 8.95 -29.05 -15.72
N TYR A 24 10.21 -28.81 -16.08
CA TYR A 24 10.95 -27.60 -15.71
C TYR A 24 10.40 -26.30 -16.33
N SER A 25 9.79 -26.36 -17.52
CA SER A 25 9.15 -25.21 -18.17
C SER A 25 7.96 -24.68 -17.36
N GLU A 26 7.14 -25.58 -16.86
CA GLU A 26 5.94 -25.31 -16.08
C GLU A 26 6.31 -24.81 -14.68
N VAL A 27 7.36 -25.38 -14.09
CA VAL A 27 7.95 -24.88 -12.84
C VAL A 27 8.40 -23.43 -12.98
N ARG A 28 9.01 -23.05 -14.10
CA ARG A 28 9.41 -21.65 -14.35
C ARG A 28 8.20 -20.73 -14.39
N LEU A 29 7.12 -21.11 -15.08
CA LEU A 29 5.89 -20.32 -15.13
C LEU A 29 5.27 -20.13 -13.73
N ILE A 30 5.26 -21.18 -12.91
CA ILE A 30 4.78 -21.08 -11.52
C ILE A 30 5.66 -20.14 -10.68
N ARG A 31 6.98 -20.16 -10.87
CA ARG A 31 7.89 -19.23 -10.17
C ARG A 31 7.62 -17.78 -10.55
N ASP A 32 7.37 -17.52 -11.83
CA ASP A 32 6.99 -16.18 -12.30
C ASP A 32 5.64 -15.74 -11.69
N GLU A 33 4.67 -16.64 -11.59
CA GLU A 33 3.39 -16.36 -10.91
C GLU A 33 3.58 -16.05 -9.42
N ILE A 34 4.39 -16.87 -8.71
CA ILE A 34 4.71 -16.63 -7.29
C ILE A 34 5.33 -15.24 -7.11
N TYR A 35 6.25 -14.85 -7.98
CA TYR A 35 6.90 -13.55 -7.94
C TYR A 35 5.90 -12.40 -8.12
N GLU A 36 4.95 -12.52 -9.04
CA GLU A 36 3.90 -11.53 -9.22
C GLU A 36 2.95 -11.45 -8.02
N VAL A 37 2.61 -12.60 -7.41
CA VAL A 37 1.80 -12.61 -6.17
C VAL A 37 2.57 -11.99 -4.99
N GLN A 38 3.88 -12.23 -4.86
CA GLN A 38 4.74 -11.61 -3.85
C GLN A 38 4.81 -10.08 -4.02
N LYS A 39 5.00 -9.58 -5.25
CA LYS A 39 4.91 -8.13 -5.53
C LYS A 39 3.58 -7.55 -5.08
N MET A 40 2.47 -8.25 -5.33
CA MET A 40 1.15 -7.81 -4.91
C MET A 40 1.01 -7.76 -3.38
N ILE A 41 1.50 -8.79 -2.68
CA ILE A 41 1.52 -8.80 -1.21
C ILE A 41 2.36 -7.63 -0.68
N LYS A 42 3.54 -7.36 -1.25
CA LYS A 42 4.39 -6.22 -0.84
C LYS A 42 3.62 -4.91 -0.90
N LYS A 43 3.00 -4.62 -2.05
CA LYS A 43 2.23 -3.38 -2.25
C LYS A 43 1.06 -3.26 -1.26
N LEU A 44 0.36 -4.36 -0.99
CA LEU A 44 -0.74 -4.39 -0.02
C LEU A 44 -0.28 -4.18 1.42
N VAL A 45 0.86 -4.78 1.81
CA VAL A 45 1.43 -4.59 3.16
C VAL A 45 1.90 -3.14 3.34
N VAL A 46 2.59 -2.58 2.34
CA VAL A 46 2.96 -1.15 2.33
C VAL A 46 1.73 -0.28 2.55
N THR A 47 0.68 -0.47 1.74
CA THR A 47 -0.58 0.28 1.84
C THR A 47 -1.20 0.17 3.23
N ARG A 48 -1.29 -1.05 3.77
CA ARG A 48 -1.85 -1.29 5.10
C ARG A 48 -1.08 -0.53 6.18
N ASN A 49 0.25 -0.64 6.19
CA ASN A 49 1.08 0.03 7.20
C ASN A 49 0.93 1.55 7.14
N ILE A 50 0.82 2.10 5.94
CA ILE A 50 0.58 3.54 5.76
C ILE A 50 -0.76 3.93 6.34
N LEU A 51 -1.84 3.21 6.01
CA LEU A 51 -3.17 3.46 6.57
C LEU A 51 -3.21 3.31 8.09
N GLU A 52 -2.48 2.35 8.66
CA GLU A 52 -2.32 2.22 10.11
C GLU A 52 -1.60 3.44 10.70
N LYS A 53 -0.55 3.95 10.04
CA LYS A 53 0.15 5.17 10.47
C LYS A 53 -0.74 6.41 10.34
N VAL A 54 -1.58 6.50 9.30
CA VAL A 54 -2.60 7.57 9.18
C VAL A 54 -3.58 7.49 10.34
N LYS A 55 -4.09 6.30 10.64
CA LYS A 55 -5.03 6.09 11.74
C LYS A 55 -4.43 6.53 13.08
N LEU A 56 -3.22 6.09 13.42
CA LEU A 56 -2.54 6.49 14.67
C LEU A 56 -2.38 8.02 14.77
N LYS A 57 -2.05 8.65 13.63
CA LYS A 57 -1.94 10.10 13.51
C LYS A 57 -3.27 10.84 13.70
N LEU A 58 -4.37 10.28 13.19
CA LEU A 58 -5.73 10.78 13.43
C LEU A 58 -6.14 10.59 14.90
N ASP A 59 -5.78 9.45 15.50
CA ASP A 59 -6.10 9.15 16.90
C ASP A 59 -5.39 10.12 17.87
N THR A 60 -4.24 10.68 17.48
CA THR A 60 -3.50 11.70 18.26
C THR A 60 -3.92 13.13 17.96
N LEU A 61 -4.86 13.36 17.05
CA LEU A 61 -5.30 14.70 16.67
C LEU A 61 -6.14 15.33 17.79
N SER A 62 -5.57 16.32 18.48
CA SER A 62 -6.28 17.10 19.51
C SER A 62 -6.80 18.44 19.02
N ASP A 63 -6.23 18.97 17.94
CA ASP A 63 -6.56 20.27 17.35
C ASP A 63 -6.71 20.13 15.82
N THR A 64 -7.77 20.72 15.27
CA THR A 64 -8.09 20.70 13.84
C THR A 64 -7.04 21.42 13.00
N SER A 65 -6.36 22.41 13.58
CA SER A 65 -5.30 23.18 12.92
C SER A 65 -4.05 22.35 12.58
N GLU A 66 -3.81 21.26 13.31
CA GLU A 66 -2.68 20.34 13.07
C GLU A 66 -2.99 19.24 12.04
N ALA A 67 -4.26 19.07 11.68
CA ALA A 67 -4.71 17.99 10.79
C ALA A 67 -3.97 17.99 9.47
N LEU A 68 -3.68 19.18 8.92
CA LEU A 68 -3.01 19.29 7.64
C LEU A 68 -1.56 18.80 7.67
N ILE A 69 -0.82 19.18 8.70
CA ILE A 69 0.58 18.77 8.90
C ILE A 69 0.66 17.25 9.05
N ILE A 70 -0.32 16.69 9.75
CA ILE A 70 -0.41 15.27 10.05
C ILE A 70 -0.81 14.44 8.82
N LEU A 71 -1.81 14.90 8.05
CA LEU A 71 -2.47 14.12 7.00
C LEU A 71 -1.95 14.39 5.58
N ALA A 72 -1.36 15.55 5.30
CA ALA A 72 -0.77 15.82 3.99
C ALA A 72 0.30 14.79 3.56
N PRO A 73 1.23 14.34 4.44
CA PRO A 73 2.15 13.25 4.12
C PRO A 73 1.43 11.96 3.73
N ALA A 74 0.37 11.62 4.46
CA ALA A 74 -0.43 10.43 4.21
C ALA A 74 -1.12 10.47 2.84
N LEU A 75 -1.74 11.60 2.49
CA LEU A 75 -2.37 11.82 1.19
C LEU A 75 -1.35 11.72 0.04
N ASN A 76 -0.14 12.25 0.22
CA ASN A 76 0.93 12.13 -0.78
C ASN A 76 1.31 10.66 -1.02
N VAL A 77 1.45 9.90 0.05
CA VAL A 77 1.80 8.48 -0.03
C VAL A 77 0.66 7.66 -0.66
N LEU A 78 -0.59 7.88 -0.26
CA LEU A 78 -1.75 7.21 -0.86
C LEU A 78 -1.86 7.53 -2.36
N ARG A 79 -1.61 8.78 -2.77
CA ARG A 79 -1.56 9.17 -4.19
C ARG A 79 -0.51 8.37 -4.97
N LYS A 80 0.68 8.16 -4.41
CA LYS A 80 1.74 7.34 -5.03
C LYS A 80 1.30 5.88 -5.15
N ILE A 81 0.71 5.31 -4.11
CA ILE A 81 0.20 3.94 -4.10
C ILE A 81 -0.89 3.72 -5.15
N VAL A 82 -1.89 4.61 -5.20
CA VAL A 82 -2.98 4.50 -6.19
C VAL A 82 -2.43 4.47 -7.61
N ARG A 83 -1.48 5.35 -7.92
CA ARG A 83 -0.81 5.37 -9.23
C ARG A 83 -0.07 4.07 -9.54
N ASP A 84 0.63 3.50 -8.56
CA ASP A 84 1.44 2.29 -8.73
C ASP A 84 0.60 1.00 -8.76
N LEU A 85 -0.58 1.01 -8.13
CA LEU A 85 -1.54 -0.09 -8.14
C LEU A 85 -2.48 -0.03 -9.34
N ALA A 86 -2.84 1.15 -9.84
CA ALA A 86 -3.72 1.29 -11.01
C ALA A 86 -3.16 0.57 -12.25
N LYS A 87 -1.83 0.47 -12.35
CA LYS A 87 -1.14 -0.25 -13.45
C LYS A 87 -1.21 -1.77 -13.36
N VAL A 88 -1.52 -2.34 -12.19
CA VAL A 88 -1.40 -3.78 -11.92
C VAL A 88 -2.71 -4.39 -11.45
N LYS A 89 -3.43 -3.69 -10.57
CA LYS A 89 -4.68 -4.13 -9.95
C LYS A 89 -5.61 -2.92 -9.75
N PRO A 90 -6.37 -2.52 -10.79
CA PRO A 90 -7.25 -1.34 -10.75
C PRO A 90 -8.28 -1.39 -9.61
N GLU A 91 -8.84 -2.57 -9.32
CA GLU A 91 -9.85 -2.73 -8.27
C GLU A 91 -9.31 -2.34 -6.88
N ILE A 92 -8.05 -2.66 -6.60
CA ILE A 92 -7.39 -2.32 -5.33
C ILE A 92 -7.05 -0.84 -5.30
N ALA A 93 -6.60 -0.29 -6.42
CA ALA A 93 -6.31 1.14 -6.55
C ALA A 93 -7.57 2.00 -6.32
N TYR A 94 -8.73 1.53 -6.79
CA TYR A 94 -10.01 2.18 -6.56
C TYR A 94 -10.37 2.26 -5.07
N GLN A 95 -10.29 1.14 -4.35
CA GLN A 95 -10.56 1.11 -2.89
C GLN A 95 -9.66 2.09 -2.12
N ILE A 96 -8.38 2.18 -2.49
CA ILE A 96 -7.43 3.10 -1.85
C ILE A 96 -7.71 4.55 -2.25
N SER A 97 -8.16 4.80 -3.49
CA SER A 97 -8.57 6.15 -3.91
C SER A 97 -9.77 6.64 -3.11
N THR A 98 -10.74 5.77 -2.83
CA THR A 98 -11.88 6.10 -1.97
C THR A 98 -11.41 6.52 -0.57
N VAL A 99 -10.47 5.79 0.04
CA VAL A 99 -9.91 6.18 1.35
C VAL A 99 -9.18 7.52 1.30
N LYS A 100 -8.38 7.75 0.25
CA LYS A 100 -7.70 9.03 0.01
C LYS A 100 -8.70 10.18 -0.14
N GLU A 101 -9.80 9.96 -0.87
CA GLU A 101 -10.88 10.94 -1.06
C GLU A 101 -11.60 11.25 0.24
N LEU A 102 -11.88 10.25 1.08
CA LEU A 102 -12.48 10.46 2.40
C LEU A 102 -11.58 11.33 3.31
N ILE A 103 -10.29 11.05 3.36
CA ILE A 103 -9.34 11.87 4.14
C ILE A 103 -9.30 13.30 3.59
N TYR A 104 -9.31 13.45 2.27
CA TYR A 104 -9.30 14.75 1.62
C TYR A 104 -10.59 15.56 1.88
N SER A 105 -11.76 14.92 1.79
CA SER A 105 -13.03 15.58 2.09
C SER A 105 -13.11 15.97 3.57
N SER A 106 -12.68 15.10 4.48
CA SER A 106 -12.66 15.42 5.91
C SER A 106 -11.79 16.64 6.22
N LEU A 107 -10.66 16.83 5.55
CA LEU A 107 -9.86 18.05 5.69
C LEU A 107 -10.59 19.31 5.19
N LEU A 108 -11.36 19.20 4.10
CA LEU A 108 -12.17 20.33 3.63
C LEU A 108 -13.33 20.65 4.57
N ASP A 109 -13.94 19.63 5.16
CA ASP A 109 -15.09 19.76 6.07
C ASP A 109 -14.73 20.49 7.36
N LEU A 110 -13.44 20.52 7.74
CA LEU A 110 -12.95 21.33 8.86
C LEU A 110 -13.05 22.84 8.61
N GLY A 111 -13.24 23.28 7.36
CA GLY A 111 -13.44 24.70 6.99
C GLY A 111 -12.19 25.58 7.10
N GLU A 112 -11.14 25.13 7.78
CA GLU A 112 -9.87 25.84 7.96
C GLU A 112 -8.95 25.75 6.74
N PHE A 113 -9.13 24.73 5.88
CA PHE A 113 -8.22 24.43 4.78
C PHE A 113 -8.89 24.60 3.42
N THR A 114 -8.23 25.33 2.53
CA THR A 114 -8.65 25.40 1.12
C THR A 114 -8.04 24.23 0.32
N ARG A 115 -8.64 23.89 -0.82
CA ARG A 115 -8.07 22.90 -1.76
C ARG A 115 -6.62 23.24 -2.15
N VAL A 116 -6.33 24.52 -2.35
CA VAL A 116 -4.99 25.00 -2.73
C VAL A 116 -3.99 24.75 -1.59
N THR A 117 -4.39 25.07 -0.35
CA THR A 117 -3.56 24.81 0.83
C THR A 117 -3.29 23.32 0.99
N ILE A 118 -4.30 22.46 0.81
CA ILE A 118 -4.12 21.01 0.91
C ILE A 118 -3.15 20.49 -0.14
N GLU A 119 -3.37 20.83 -1.41
CA GLU A 119 -2.49 20.37 -2.49
C GLU A 119 -1.04 20.85 -2.32
N TYR A 120 -0.83 22.07 -1.82
CA TYR A 120 0.50 22.58 -1.51
C TYR A 120 1.21 21.70 -0.48
N TYR A 121 0.60 21.48 0.69
CA TYR A 121 1.20 20.66 1.75
C TYR A 121 1.40 19.20 1.32
N VAL A 122 0.45 18.65 0.56
CA VAL A 122 0.59 17.30 -0.01
C VAL A 122 1.79 17.26 -0.96
N ALA A 123 2.01 18.27 -1.79
CA ALA A 123 3.11 18.29 -2.73
C ALA A 123 4.48 18.50 -2.06
N THR A 124 4.54 19.28 -0.98
CA THR A 124 5.78 19.67 -0.29
C THR A 124 6.14 18.80 0.91
N SER A 125 5.29 17.86 1.34
CA SER A 125 5.61 16.98 2.47
C SER A 125 6.87 16.14 2.23
N TYR A 126 7.85 16.33 3.10
CA TYR A 126 9.10 15.58 3.13
C TYR A 126 8.94 14.23 3.84
N GLU A 127 8.07 14.16 4.86
CA GLU A 127 7.80 12.96 5.66
C GLU A 127 7.15 11.84 4.84
N ALA A 128 6.49 12.19 3.73
CA ALA A 128 5.90 11.22 2.82
C ALA A 128 6.92 10.21 2.28
N LYS A 129 8.18 10.62 2.10
CA LYS A 129 9.24 9.71 1.64
C LYS A 129 9.61 8.71 2.72
N GLU A 130 9.82 9.20 3.95
CA GLU A 130 10.20 8.36 5.09
C GLU A 130 9.12 7.35 5.44
N ILE A 131 7.85 7.79 5.47
CA ILE A 131 6.69 6.92 5.72
C ILE A 131 6.63 5.79 4.68
N LEU A 132 6.87 6.10 3.41
CA LEU A 132 6.85 5.11 2.34
C LEU A 132 8.02 4.12 2.47
N GLU A 133 9.23 4.59 2.78
CA GLU A 133 10.40 3.73 2.95
C GLU A 133 10.29 2.81 4.16
N GLU A 134 9.80 3.31 5.29
CA GLU A 134 9.52 2.49 6.47
C GLU A 134 8.48 1.41 6.17
N ALA A 135 7.39 1.79 5.50
CA ALA A 135 6.35 0.84 5.10
C ALA A 135 6.88 -0.23 4.12
N LYS A 136 7.79 0.14 3.21
CA LYS A 136 8.47 -0.80 2.30
C LYS A 136 9.37 -1.77 3.07
N LYS A 137 10.16 -1.28 4.02
CA LYS A 137 11.03 -2.11 4.85
C LYS A 137 10.23 -3.16 5.64
N ILE A 138 9.13 -2.75 6.25
CA ILE A 138 8.22 -3.68 6.96
C ILE A 138 7.63 -4.69 5.97
N ALA A 139 7.26 -4.25 4.76
CA ALA A 139 6.73 -5.15 3.74
C ALA A 139 7.75 -6.16 3.22
N GLU A 140 9.03 -5.78 3.15
CA GLU A 140 10.14 -6.68 2.81
C GLU A 140 10.33 -7.75 3.88
N GLN A 141 10.41 -7.36 5.15
CA GLN A 141 10.46 -8.29 6.27
C GLN A 141 9.27 -9.26 6.25
N LYS A 142 8.06 -8.74 5.98
CA LYS A 142 6.84 -9.57 5.89
C LYS A 142 6.86 -10.57 4.74
N LEU A 143 7.60 -10.28 3.66
CA LEU A 143 7.75 -11.19 2.52
C LEU A 143 8.76 -12.30 2.81
N GLU A 144 9.82 -12.01 3.56
CA GLU A 144 10.79 -13.02 4.01
C GLU A 144 10.11 -14.08 4.91
N GLU A 145 9.06 -13.70 5.62
CA GLU A 145 8.22 -14.60 6.44
C GLU A 145 7.25 -15.50 5.63
N ILE A 146 7.18 -15.43 4.29
CA ILE A 146 6.16 -16.11 3.44
C ILE A 146 6.75 -17.22 2.55
#